data_AF-W9H7V3-F1
#
_entry.id   AF-W9H7V3-F1
#
_cell.length_a   1.000
_cell.length_b   1.000
_cell.length_c   1.000
_cell.angle_alpha   90.00
_cell.angle_beta   90.00
_cell.angle_gamma   90.00
#
_symmetry.space_group_name_H-M   'P 1'
#
loop_
_entity.id
_entity.type
_entity.pdbx_description
1 polymer ?
#
loop_
_entity_poly.entity_id
_entity_poly.type
_entity_poly.pdbx_seq_one_letter_code
_entity_poly.pdbx_strand_id
1 'polypeptide(L)' 'MSTLPIHYEHLVIGEITLSKEGPSFAYDPRWPHTRGAFPVSLGMPLGGGPFGSESLTPWLANLLPEDANLLTV' A
#
# COMPACT_ATOMS: atom_id res chain seq x y z
N MET A 1 2.32 5.57 -16.10
CA MET A 1 2.44 4.84 -14.82
C MET A 1 3.07 5.81 -13.84
N SER A 2 2.41 6.04 -12.72
CA SER A 2 2.94 6.88 -11.64
C SER A 2 3.10 6.01 -10.40
N THR A 3 4.14 6.25 -9.62
CA THR A 3 4.39 5.56 -8.36
C THR A 3 4.19 6.51 -7.20
N LEU A 4 3.73 5.97 -6.06
CA LEU A 4 3.54 6.69 -4.80
C LEU A 4 4.24 5.91 -3.69
N PRO A 5 5.30 6.46 -3.06
CA PRO A 5 5.98 5.77 -1.98
C PRO A 5 5.15 5.75 -0.70
N ILE A 6 5.16 4.62 0.01
CA ILE A 6 4.62 4.48 1.36
C ILE A 6 5.79 4.55 2.34
N HIS A 7 5.66 5.42 3.32
CA HIS A 7 6.67 5.63 4.35
C HIS A 7 6.17 5.16 5.72
N TYR A 8 7.10 4.65 6.53
CA TYR A 8 6.95 4.60 7.98
C TYR A 8 8.09 5.38 8.60
N GLU A 9 7.75 6.42 9.35
CA GLU A 9 8.69 7.44 9.78
C GLU A 9 9.47 7.98 8.57
N HIS A 10 10.79 7.74 8.53
CA HIS A 10 11.69 8.20 7.49
C HIS A 10 12.05 7.08 6.48
N LEU A 11 11.54 5.87 6.68
CA LEU A 11 11.87 4.69 5.89
C LEU A 11 10.81 4.44 4.81
N VAL A 12 11.25 4.17 3.59
CA VAL A 12 10.37 3.69 2.52
C VAL A 12 10.05 2.22 2.79
N ILE A 13 8.77 1.92 2.98
CA ILE A 13 8.28 0.55 3.14
C ILE A 13 8.08 -0.13 1.79
N GLY A 14 7.65 0.65 0.79
CA GLY A 14 7.30 0.15 -0.53
C GLY A 14 6.62 1.21 -1.37
N GLU A 15 6.07 0.82 -2.50
CA GLU A 15 5.48 1.73 -3.47
C GLU A 15 4.13 1.20 -3.98
N ILE A 16 3.19 2.12 -4.15
CA ILE A 16 1.98 1.89 -4.93
C ILE A 16 2.26 2.27 -6.38
N THR A 17 2.04 1.36 -7.32
CA THR A 17 2.06 1.62 -8.74
C THR A 17 0.64 1.84 -9.26
N LEU A 18 0.40 2.97 -9.92
CA LEU A 18 -0.86 3.26 -10.61
C LEU A 18 -0.72 2.94 -12.11
N SER A 19 -1.44 1.92 -12.56
CA SER A 19 -1.52 1.50 -13.96
C SER A 19 -2.97 1.46 -14.46
N LYS A 20 -3.17 1.04 -15.73
CA LYS A 20 -4.52 0.94 -16.33
C LYS A 20 -5.32 -0.22 -15.76
N GLU A 21 -4.63 -1.22 -15.23
CA GLU A 21 -5.18 -2.44 -14.64
C GLU A 21 -5.61 -2.24 -13.17
N GLY A 22 -5.22 -1.10 -12.58
CA GLY A 22 -5.54 -0.71 -11.21
C GLY A 22 -4.29 -0.49 -10.34
N PRO A 23 -4.47 -0.09 -9.07
CA PRO A 23 -3.35 0.12 -8.17
C PRO A 23 -2.76 -1.22 -7.71
N SER A 24 -1.43 -1.30 -7.64
CA SER A 24 -0.73 -2.44 -7.03
C SER A 24 0.31 -1.96 -6.03
N PHE A 25 0.60 -2.76 -5.01
CA PHE A 25 1.57 -2.45 -3.97
C PHE A 25 2.68 -3.48 -3.92
N ALA A 26 3.93 -3.03 -3.83
CA ALA A 26 5.08 -3.88 -3.57
C ALA A 26 5.95 -3.29 -2.46
N TYR A 27 6.43 -4.14 -1.56
CA TYR A 27 7.40 -3.75 -0.56
C TYR A 27 8.74 -3.37 -1.20
N ASP A 28 9.44 -2.39 -0.63
CA ASP A 28 10.85 -2.15 -0.91
C ASP A 28 11.63 -3.41 -0.50
N PRO A 29 12.52 -3.95 -1.35
CA PRO A 29 13.25 -5.18 -1.06
C PRO A 29 14.05 -5.15 0.26
N ARG A 30 14.40 -3.96 0.74
CA ARG A 30 15.13 -3.74 2.00
C ARG A 30 14.21 -3.80 3.22
N TRP A 31 12.91 -3.51 3.07
CA TRP A 31 11.98 -3.43 4.19
C TRP A 31 11.86 -4.75 4.96
N PRO A 32 11.64 -5.92 4.33
CA PRO A 32 11.57 -7.20 5.07
C PRO A 32 12.84 -7.56 5.84
N HIS A 33 13.98 -6.97 5.47
CA HIS A 33 15.28 -7.19 6.10
C HIS A 33 15.63 -6.14 7.15
N THR A 34 14.75 -5.16 7.37
CA THR A 34 14.93 -4.10 8.37
C THR A 34 14.49 -4.61 9.74
N ARG A 35 15.31 -4.34 10.77
CA ARG A 35 14.98 -4.75 12.15
C ARG A 35 13.67 -4.08 12.58
N GLY A 36 12.69 -4.90 12.99
CA GLY A 36 11.38 -4.41 13.39
C GLY A 36 10.41 -4.16 12.23
N ALA A 37 10.75 -4.61 11.01
CA ALA A 37 9.83 -4.55 9.89
C ALA A 37 8.52 -5.31 10.17
N PHE A 38 7.43 -4.74 9.69
CA PHE A 38 6.08 -5.28 9.82
C PHE A 38 5.32 -5.10 8.50
N PRO A 39 4.32 -5.94 8.22
CA PRO A 39 3.48 -5.76 7.06
C PRO A 39 2.54 -4.57 7.23
N VAL A 40 2.31 -3.82 6.15
CA VAL A 40 1.36 -2.69 6.10
C VAL A 40 -0.07 -3.12 6.46
N SER A 41 -0.42 -4.37 6.12
CA SER A 41 -1.68 -5.02 6.48
C SER A 41 -1.44 -6.52 6.60
N LEU A 42 -2.18 -7.21 7.48
CA LEU A 42 -2.11 -8.67 7.56
C LEU A 42 -2.56 -9.36 6.25
N GLY A 43 -3.40 -8.71 5.45
CA GLY A 43 -3.77 -9.16 4.11
C GLY A 43 -2.68 -8.97 3.05
N MET A 44 -1.57 -8.30 3.39
CA MET A 44 -0.41 -8.05 2.54
C MET A 44 0.88 -8.40 3.30
N PRO A 45 1.16 -9.69 3.56
CA PRO A 45 2.27 -10.11 4.42
C PRO A 45 3.65 -9.78 3.83
N LEU A 46 4.65 -9.64 4.70
CA LEU A 46 6.05 -9.49 4.27
C LEU A 46 6.50 -10.72 3.46
N GLY A 47 7.23 -10.49 2.37
CA GLY A 47 7.70 -11.56 1.48
C GLY A 47 6.70 -12.01 0.41
N GLY A 48 5.50 -11.43 0.38
CA GLY A 48 4.56 -11.56 -0.74
C GLY A 48 4.64 -10.40 -1.75
N GLY A 49 3.69 -10.39 -2.68
CA GLY A 49 3.48 -9.32 -3.64
C GLY A 49 4.07 -9.57 -5.04
N PRO A 50 3.78 -8.70 -6.02
CA PRO A 50 2.98 -7.47 -5.90
C PRO A 50 1.52 -7.75 -5.55
N PHE A 51 0.94 -6.95 -4.66
CA PHE A 51 -0.45 -7.08 -4.24
C PHE A 51 -1.32 -6.21 -5.14
N GLY A 52 -2.23 -6.83 -5.89
CA GLY A 52 -3.12 -6.13 -6.82
C GLY A 52 -4.30 -5.43 -6.13
N SER A 53 -5.14 -4.80 -6.94
CA SER A 53 -6.31 -4.01 -6.52
C SER A 53 -7.21 -4.74 -5.53
N GLU A 54 -7.38 -6.04 -5.67
CA GLU A 54 -8.23 -6.90 -4.82
C GLU A 54 -7.77 -6.94 -3.36
N SER A 55 -6.46 -6.89 -3.10
CA SER A 55 -5.93 -6.82 -1.73
C SER A 55 -5.70 -5.37 -1.27
N LEU A 56 -5.29 -4.48 -2.20
CA LEU A 56 -4.89 -3.12 -1.87
C LEU A 56 -6.08 -2.18 -1.65
N THR A 57 -7.15 -2.30 -2.43
CA THR A 57 -8.30 -1.38 -2.38
C THR A 57 -9.02 -1.39 -1.04
N PRO A 58 -9.31 -2.54 -0.41
CA PRO A 58 -9.91 -2.56 0.92
C PRO A 58 -9.05 -1.86 1.98
N TRP A 59 -7.72 -2.01 1.89
CA TRP A 59 -6.81 -1.32 2.79
C TRP A 59 -6.84 0.19 2.57
N LEU A 60 -6.78 0.67 1.32
CA LEU A 60 -6.87 2.09 1.00
C LEU A 60 -8.19 2.71 1.45
N ALA A 61 -9.32 2.03 1.22
CA ALA A 61 -10.63 2.50 1.61
C ALA A 61 -10.74 2.70 3.13
N ASN A 62 -10.16 1.80 3.92
CA ASN A 62 -10.15 1.89 5.38
C ASN A 62 -9.24 3.00 5.95
N LEU A 63 -8.44 3.67 5.12
CA LEU A 63 -7.67 4.85 5.53
C LEU A 63 -8.44 6.15 5.27
N LEU A 64 -9.53 6.09 4.51
CA LEU A 64 -10.35 7.25 4.20
C LEU A 64 -11.37 7.47 5.34
N PRO A 65 -11.81 8.72 5.56
CA PRO A 65 -12.86 8.98 6.53
C PRO A 65 -14.17 8.29 6.13
N GLU A 66 -14.83 7.64 7.08
CA GLU A 66 -16.09 6.91 6.85
C GLU A 66 -17.27 7.86 6.58
N ASP A 67 -17.28 9.03 7.22
CA ASP A 67 -18.33 10.05 7.09
C ASP A 67 -18.08 11.05 5.95
N ALA A 68 -16.94 10.95 5.26
CA ALA A 68 -16.71 11.75 4.08
C ALA A 68 -17.58 11.18 2.95
N ASN A 69 -18.66 11.88 2.61
CA ASN A 69 -19.33 11.72 1.33
C ASN A 69 -18.25 11.74 0.23
N LEU A 70 -17.94 10.57 -0.34
CA LEU A 70 -17.10 10.38 -1.52
C LEU A 70 -17.71 11.03 -2.79
N LEU A 71 -18.79 11.80 -2.62
CA LEU A 71 -19.47 12.58 -3.63
C LEU A 71 -19.73 13.99 -3.07
N THR A 72 -18.82 14.92 -3.33
CA THR A 72 -19.15 16.36 -3.50
C THR A 72 -17.90 17.08 -3.99
N VAL A 73 -17.68 17.16 -5.31
CA VAL A 73 -18.11 18.29 -6.18
C VAL A 73 -18.23 17.78 -7.62
#